data_AF-A0A5C7MI79-F1
#
_entry.id   AF-A0A5C7MI79-F1
#
_cell.length_a   1.000
_cell.length_b   1.000
_cell.length_c   1.000
_cell.angle_alpha   90.00
_cell.angle_beta   90.00
_cell.angle_gamma   90.00
#
_symmetry.space_group_name_H-M   'P 1'
#
loop_
_entity.id
_entity.type
_entity.pdbx_description
1 polymer ?
#
loop_
_entity_poly.entity_id
_entity_poly.type
_entity_poly.pdbx_seq_one_letter_code
_entity_poly.pdbx_strand_id
1 'polypeptide(L)'
;MKGVCRKDQRMGVYRESTGRPAPFQVRYTNGRHTRRMALDYLAGRSMNYLGHLYLSGDDPLVIVGNFMADDIKGRHFEEHHPSVVRGIRLHRAIDSFTDEHPAQRAGRARLRAHAGRYSGVVMDMFYDHLLASSWTQFHSEPLEQYADRMYRLLVEHVEHMPPGIRTLLHHMTAGDWLTSYASEQGLARALSGLAARVPQGAVMRGAEAVLATQRAVYMVEFEAFMSDIKEHLREQP
;
A
#
# COMPACT_ATOMS: atom_id res chain seq x y z
N MET A 1 -40.41 -24.99 -30.92
CA MET A 1 -41.06 -24.37 -29.74
C MET A 1 -40.74 -25.20 -28.51
N LYS A 2 -40.45 -24.52 -27.40
CA LYS A 2 -39.63 -24.99 -26.27
C LYS A 2 -40.34 -26.05 -25.41
N GLY A 3 -39.62 -27.13 -25.11
CA GLY A 3 -39.94 -28.08 -24.06
C GLY A 3 -39.45 -27.58 -22.70
N VAL A 4 -40.33 -27.66 -21.70
CA VAL A 4 -40.07 -27.37 -20.29
C VAL A 4 -39.30 -28.53 -19.68
N CYS A 5 -38.24 -28.24 -18.92
CA CYS A 5 -37.66 -29.19 -17.98
C CYS A 5 -37.35 -28.44 -16.68
N ARG A 6 -38.12 -28.73 -15.63
CA ARG A 6 -37.78 -28.40 -14.24
C ARG A 6 -36.75 -29.42 -13.76
N LYS A 7 -35.65 -28.95 -13.20
CA LYS A 7 -34.86 -29.74 -12.24
C LYS A 7 -34.64 -28.88 -11.01
N ASP A 8 -35.33 -29.30 -9.97
CA ASP A 8 -35.02 -29.03 -8.58
C ASP A 8 -33.70 -29.73 -8.24
N GLN A 9 -32.72 -29.01 -7.71
CA GLN A 9 -31.53 -29.61 -7.12
C GLN A 9 -31.01 -28.71 -5.99
N ARG A 10 -31.31 -29.16 -4.76
CA ARG A 10 -30.66 -28.74 -3.53
C ARG A 10 -29.15 -29.00 -3.62
N MET A 11 -28.35 -27.99 -3.29
CA MET A 11 -26.94 -28.06 -2.88
C MET A 11 -26.80 -26.93 -1.86
N GLY A 12 -26.76 -27.18 -0.55
CA GLY A 12 -25.68 -27.89 0.12
C GLY A 12 -24.69 -26.84 0.65
N VAL A 13 -25.01 -26.24 1.80
CA VAL A 13 -24.15 -25.25 2.46
C VAL A 13 -22.95 -25.99 3.06
N TYR A 14 -21.83 -26.04 2.34
CA TYR A 14 -20.57 -26.50 2.91
C TYR A 14 -20.01 -25.37 3.79
N ARG A 15 -20.05 -25.58 5.10
CA ARG A 15 -19.23 -24.84 6.06
C ARG A 15 -17.84 -25.49 6.07
N GLU A 16 -16.84 -24.80 5.54
CA GLU A 16 -15.45 -25.07 5.88
C GLU A 16 -15.01 -24.18 7.03
N SER A 17 -14.49 -24.81 8.07
CA SER A 17 -14.09 -24.23 9.36
C SER A 17 -12.68 -23.65 9.31
N THR A 18 -12.42 -22.72 8.40
CA THR A 18 -11.21 -21.90 8.41
C THR A 18 -11.63 -20.46 8.15
N GLY A 19 -11.44 -19.58 9.13
CA GLY A 19 -11.84 -18.17 9.09
C GLY A 19 -11.08 -17.31 8.08
N ARG A 20 -10.89 -17.79 6.84
CA ARG A 20 -10.40 -17.01 5.70
C ARG A 20 -11.50 -16.97 4.64
N PRO A 21 -11.88 -15.77 4.13
CA PRO A 21 -12.84 -15.68 3.05
C PRO A 21 -12.30 -16.36 1.78
N ALA A 22 -13.19 -17.04 1.05
CA ALA A 22 -12.86 -17.71 -0.20
C ALA A 22 -12.39 -16.70 -1.28
N PRO A 23 -11.46 -17.08 -2.18
CA PRO A 23 -10.97 -16.19 -3.22
C PRO A 23 -12.07 -15.82 -4.22
N PHE A 24 -12.26 -14.53 -4.42
CA PHE A 24 -13.23 -13.94 -5.36
C PHE A 24 -12.77 -14.18 -6.81
N GLN A 25 -13.59 -14.85 -7.63
CA GLN A 25 -13.31 -15.05 -9.06
C GLN A 25 -13.79 -13.84 -9.89
N VAL A 26 -12.87 -12.99 -10.34
CA VAL A 26 -13.14 -11.93 -11.34
C VAL A 26 -12.78 -12.44 -12.73
N ARG A 27 -13.70 -12.35 -13.69
CA ARG A 27 -13.41 -12.59 -15.11
C ARG A 27 -12.81 -11.33 -15.73
N TYR A 28 -11.60 -11.42 -16.26
CA TYR A 28 -10.91 -10.33 -16.96
C TYR A 28 -11.03 -10.48 -18.49
N THR A 29 -11.26 -9.37 -19.19
CA THR A 29 -11.10 -9.26 -20.65
C THR A 29 -9.68 -8.79 -20.98
N ASN A 30 -9.00 -9.52 -21.88
CA ASN A 30 -7.62 -9.28 -22.32
C ASN A 30 -7.38 -7.91 -22.97
N GLY A 31 -6.19 -7.32 -22.80
CA GLY A 31 -5.69 -6.25 -23.67
C GLY A 31 -4.31 -5.72 -23.28
N ARG A 32 -3.29 -5.93 -24.13
CA ARG A 32 -1.88 -5.54 -23.94
C ARG A 32 -1.64 -4.04 -23.64
N HIS A 33 -2.65 -3.18 -23.78
CA HIS A 33 -2.61 -1.75 -23.46
C HIS A 33 -2.64 -1.42 -21.96
N THR A 34 -3.23 -2.28 -21.12
CA THR A 34 -3.31 -2.07 -19.67
C THR A 34 -1.95 -2.22 -18.98
N ARG A 35 -1.05 -3.01 -19.58
CA ARG A 35 0.28 -3.26 -19.02
C ARG A 35 1.12 -1.97 -19.00
N ARG A 36 1.13 -1.15 -20.06
CA ARG A 36 1.95 0.08 -20.10
C ARG A 36 1.46 1.16 -19.14
N MET A 37 0.14 1.32 -18.95
CA MET A 37 -0.40 2.20 -17.91
C MET A 37 -0.09 1.69 -16.50
N ALA A 38 -0.14 0.38 -16.25
CA ALA A 38 0.25 -0.21 -14.96
C ALA A 38 1.76 -0.05 -14.66
N LEU A 39 2.63 -0.05 -15.68
CA LEU A 39 4.07 0.16 -15.52
C LEU A 39 4.41 1.64 -15.22
N ASP A 40 3.65 2.61 -15.78
CA ASP A 40 3.77 4.03 -15.42
C ASP A 40 3.13 4.33 -14.05
N TYR A 41 2.09 3.58 -13.69
CA TYR A 41 1.39 3.67 -12.39
C TYR A 41 2.26 3.20 -11.22
N LEU A 42 3.03 2.11 -11.41
CA LEU A 42 3.96 1.59 -10.40
C LEU A 42 5.28 2.37 -10.31
N ALA A 43 5.61 3.18 -11.31
CA ALA A 43 6.87 3.92 -11.39
C ALA A 43 6.79 5.35 -10.83
N GLY A 44 5.58 5.85 -10.51
CA GLY A 44 5.33 7.28 -10.31
C GLY A 44 4.81 7.73 -8.95
N ARG A 45 4.43 6.83 -8.01
CA ARG A 45 3.82 7.22 -6.73
C ARG A 45 4.23 6.31 -5.57
N SER A 46 4.10 6.85 -4.36
CA SER A 46 4.71 6.37 -3.13
C SER A 46 4.32 4.93 -2.81
N MET A 47 5.32 4.12 -2.45
CA MET A 47 5.09 2.75 -2.03
C MET A 47 5.35 2.64 -0.53
N ASN A 48 4.48 3.30 0.24
CA ASN A 48 4.42 3.27 1.70
C ASN A 48 3.00 2.93 2.17
N TYR A 49 2.54 1.69 1.94
CA TYR A 49 1.15 1.33 2.26
C TYR A 49 0.91 1.22 3.76
N LEU A 50 1.85 0.65 4.51
CA LEU A 50 1.69 0.48 5.95
C LEU A 50 1.70 1.84 6.65
N GLY A 51 2.60 2.76 6.28
CA GLY A 51 2.62 4.11 6.84
C GLY A 51 1.36 4.90 6.51
N HIS A 52 0.87 4.86 5.26
CA HIS A 52 -0.40 5.52 4.90
C HIS A 52 -1.58 4.98 5.71
N LEU A 53 -1.69 3.66 5.86
CA LEU A 53 -2.74 3.05 6.69
C LEU A 53 -2.56 3.42 8.17
N TYR A 54 -1.33 3.37 8.70
CA TYR A 54 -1.01 3.73 10.08
C TYR A 54 -1.38 5.17 10.43
N LEU A 55 -1.22 6.11 9.48
CA LEU A 55 -1.54 7.52 9.66
C LEU A 55 -3.01 7.88 9.35
N SER A 56 -3.86 6.89 9.03
CA SER A 56 -5.24 7.14 8.59
C SER A 56 -6.27 7.32 9.72
N GLY A 57 -5.91 7.05 10.98
CA GLY A 57 -6.85 7.03 12.10
C GLY A 57 -7.84 5.87 12.00
N ASP A 58 -9.05 6.04 12.55
CA ASP A 58 -10.01 4.94 12.77
C ASP A 58 -11.26 4.97 11.87
N ASP A 59 -11.51 6.04 11.11
CA ASP A 59 -12.69 6.12 10.20
C ASP A 59 -12.47 5.20 8.98
N PRO A 60 -13.29 4.15 8.78
CA PRO A 60 -13.10 3.20 7.68
C PRO A 60 -13.08 3.84 6.29
N LEU A 61 -13.93 4.86 6.06
CA LEU A 61 -14.00 5.51 4.76
C LEU A 61 -12.84 6.48 4.52
N VAL A 62 -12.24 7.03 5.59
CA VAL A 62 -10.98 7.78 5.49
C VAL A 62 -9.83 6.84 5.13
N ILE A 63 -9.74 5.67 5.79
CA ILE A 63 -8.74 4.64 5.49
C ILE A 63 -8.85 4.20 4.02
N VAL A 64 -10.07 3.91 3.55
CA VAL A 64 -10.34 3.53 2.15
C VAL A 64 -9.92 4.65 1.20
N GLY A 65 -10.31 5.89 1.49
CA GLY A 65 -9.95 7.05 0.67
C GLY A 65 -8.45 7.28 0.58
N ASN A 66 -7.73 7.13 1.70
CA ASN A 66 -6.27 7.25 1.74
C ASN A 66 -5.62 6.15 0.90
N PHE A 67 -6.02 4.89 1.11
CA PHE A 67 -5.47 3.73 0.42
C PHE A 67 -5.60 3.81 -1.11
N MET A 68 -6.71 4.34 -1.64
CA MET A 68 -6.98 4.36 -3.08
C MET A 68 -6.60 5.68 -3.78
N ALA A 69 -6.05 6.65 -3.05
CA ALA A 69 -5.86 8.02 -3.52
C ALA A 69 -4.99 8.13 -4.78
N ASP A 70 -4.05 7.21 -4.97
CA ASP A 70 -3.14 7.20 -6.12
C ASP A 70 -3.83 6.99 -7.47
N ASP A 71 -4.95 6.25 -7.49
CA ASP A 71 -5.71 6.01 -8.72
C ASP A 71 -6.68 7.15 -9.03
N ILE A 72 -6.81 8.12 -8.11
CA ILE A 72 -7.77 9.21 -8.23
C ILE A 72 -7.05 10.50 -8.68
N LYS A 73 -7.17 10.78 -9.97
CA LYS A 73 -6.53 11.93 -10.63
C LYS A 73 -7.40 13.18 -10.56
N GLY A 74 -6.75 14.34 -10.42
CA GLY A 74 -7.41 15.65 -10.49
C GLY A 74 -8.41 15.88 -9.34
N ARG A 75 -9.51 16.56 -9.66
CA ARG A 75 -10.59 16.93 -8.72
C ARG A 75 -11.80 15.97 -8.73
N HIS A 76 -11.74 14.90 -9.52
CA HIS A 76 -12.83 13.90 -9.61
C HIS A 76 -13.14 13.19 -8.29
N PHE A 77 -12.27 13.34 -7.28
CA PHE A 77 -12.53 12.79 -5.96
C PHE A 77 -13.68 13.46 -5.21
N GLU A 78 -14.04 14.71 -5.56
CA GLU A 78 -15.09 15.48 -4.87
C GLU A 78 -16.49 14.85 -4.98
N GLU A 79 -16.68 13.91 -5.90
CA GLU A 79 -17.93 13.15 -6.09
C GLU A 79 -18.08 11.97 -5.11
N HIS A 80 -17.02 11.62 -4.37
CA HIS A 80 -17.06 10.56 -3.37
C HIS A 80 -17.70 11.01 -2.05
N HIS A 81 -18.00 10.03 -1.20
CA HIS A 81 -18.44 10.28 0.18
C HIS A 81 -17.46 11.24 0.92
N PRO A 82 -17.94 12.18 1.77
CA PRO A 82 -17.08 13.15 2.44
C PRO A 82 -15.89 12.55 3.20
N SER A 83 -16.07 11.41 3.88
CA SER A 83 -14.96 10.70 4.55
C SER A 83 -13.93 10.14 3.56
N VAL A 84 -14.36 9.67 2.38
CA VAL A 84 -13.44 9.22 1.32
C VAL A 84 -12.65 10.40 0.77
N VAL A 85 -13.31 11.53 0.51
CA VAL A 85 -12.66 12.78 0.11
C VAL A 85 -11.59 13.20 1.13
N ARG A 86 -11.91 13.11 2.43
CA ARG A 86 -10.98 13.38 3.52
C ARG A 86 -9.78 12.43 3.49
N GLY A 87 -10.00 11.13 3.28
CA GLY A 87 -8.91 10.15 3.10
C GLY A 87 -7.98 10.48 1.93
N ILE A 88 -8.54 10.88 0.79
CA ILE A 88 -7.73 11.26 -0.39
C ILE A 88 -6.91 12.53 -0.13
N ARG A 89 -7.48 13.50 0.59
CA ARG A 89 -6.76 14.71 1.01
C ARG A 89 -5.66 14.37 2.02
N LEU A 90 -5.94 13.47 2.96
CA LEU A 90 -4.98 12.99 3.95
C LEU A 90 -3.77 12.32 3.28
N HIS A 91 -3.99 11.43 2.32
CA HIS A 91 -2.92 10.81 1.53
C HIS A 91 -2.00 11.87 0.90
N ARG A 92 -2.59 12.88 0.24
CA ARG A 92 -1.84 13.96 -0.41
C ARG A 92 -1.08 14.82 0.60
N ALA A 93 -1.65 15.05 1.78
CA ALA A 93 -0.98 15.77 2.86
C ALA A 93 0.24 14.97 3.36
N ILE A 94 0.09 13.66 3.57
CA ILE A 94 1.18 12.76 3.96
C ILE A 94 2.29 12.77 2.89
N ASP A 95 1.94 12.59 1.62
CA ASP A 95 2.90 12.56 0.52
C ASP A 95 3.65 13.91 0.38
N SER A 96 2.91 15.03 0.41
CA SER A 96 3.50 16.37 0.31
C SER A 96 4.46 16.65 1.47
N PHE A 97 4.05 16.34 2.71
CA PHE A 97 4.89 16.49 3.88
C PHE A 97 6.14 15.61 3.77
N THR A 98 5.97 14.35 3.37
CA THR A 98 7.06 13.39 3.21
C THR A 98 8.07 13.88 2.18
N ASP A 99 7.62 14.30 1.00
CA ASP A 99 8.50 14.77 -0.08
C ASP A 99 9.33 16.01 0.29
N GLU A 100 8.77 16.88 1.13
CA GLU A 100 9.41 18.12 1.59
C GLU A 100 10.31 17.90 2.81
N HIS A 101 10.10 16.81 3.57
CA HIS A 101 10.78 16.57 4.84
C HIS A 101 12.31 16.47 4.70
N PRO A 102 13.10 17.19 5.51
CA PRO A 102 14.57 17.16 5.42
C PRO A 102 15.17 15.75 5.53
N ALA A 103 14.63 14.92 6.42
CA ALA A 103 15.10 13.55 6.61
C ALA A 103 14.86 12.68 5.36
N GLN A 104 13.68 12.83 4.73
CA GLN A 104 13.37 12.12 3.49
C GLN A 104 14.32 12.54 2.36
N ARG A 105 14.59 13.85 2.23
CA ARG A 105 15.53 14.38 1.23
C ARG A 105 16.95 13.87 1.44
N ALA A 106 17.41 13.83 2.70
CA ALA A 106 18.73 13.30 3.06
C ALA A 106 18.87 11.81 2.72
N GLY A 107 17.87 11.00 3.09
CA GLY A 107 17.81 9.57 2.75
C GLY A 107 17.80 9.32 1.24
N ARG A 108 16.95 10.04 0.50
CA ARG A 108 16.90 9.96 -0.98
C ARG A 108 18.23 10.34 -1.63
N ALA A 109 18.94 11.34 -1.09
CA ALA A 109 20.25 11.76 -1.61
C ALA A 109 21.29 10.65 -1.41
N ARG A 110 21.33 10.00 -0.24
CA ARG A 110 22.22 8.84 -0.01
C ARG A 110 21.89 7.66 -0.90
N LEU A 111 20.60 7.37 -1.11
CA LEU A 111 20.16 6.28 -1.99
C LEU A 111 20.40 6.53 -3.47
N ARG A 112 20.62 7.78 -3.89
CA ARG A 112 20.73 8.15 -5.31
C ARG A 112 21.80 7.36 -6.06
N ALA A 113 22.92 7.05 -5.39
CA ALA A 113 24.02 6.27 -5.97
C ALA A 113 23.63 4.81 -6.28
N HIS A 114 22.70 4.23 -5.52
CA HIS A 114 22.24 2.84 -5.69
C HIS A 114 20.97 2.76 -6.52
N ALA A 115 19.93 3.47 -6.09
CA ALA A 115 18.57 3.36 -6.64
C ALA A 115 18.30 4.31 -7.82
N GLY A 116 19.26 5.17 -8.18
CA GLY A 116 19.09 6.08 -9.31
C GLY A 116 17.81 6.89 -9.16
N ARG A 117 17.01 7.00 -10.23
CA ARG A 117 15.81 7.86 -10.24
C ARG A 117 14.69 7.34 -9.34
N TYR A 118 14.83 6.10 -8.89
CA TYR A 118 13.90 5.42 -8.00
C TYR A 118 14.26 5.59 -6.52
N SER A 119 15.24 6.44 -6.18
CA SER A 119 15.61 6.67 -4.78
C SER A 119 14.44 7.13 -3.92
N GLY A 120 13.49 7.90 -4.49
CA GLY A 120 12.25 8.27 -3.79
C GLY A 120 11.39 7.06 -3.43
N VAL A 121 11.06 6.24 -4.43
CA VAL A 121 10.26 5.02 -4.27
C VAL A 121 10.91 4.04 -3.30
N VAL A 122 12.23 3.84 -3.40
CA VAL A 122 12.97 2.96 -2.49
C VAL A 122 12.94 3.50 -1.06
N MET A 123 13.03 4.81 -0.88
CA MET A 123 12.96 5.45 0.42
C MET A 123 11.57 5.27 1.07
N ASP A 124 10.50 5.37 0.29
CA ASP A 124 9.13 5.12 0.78
C ASP A 124 8.98 3.68 1.29
N MET A 125 9.55 2.71 0.57
CA MET A 125 9.58 1.30 0.99
C MET A 125 10.47 1.06 2.22
N PHE A 126 11.53 1.86 2.41
CA PHE A 126 12.33 1.80 3.64
C PHE A 126 11.52 2.26 4.84
N TYR A 127 10.68 3.28 4.71
CA TYR A 127 9.81 3.71 5.80
C TYR A 127 8.78 2.63 6.17
N ASP A 128 8.16 1.96 5.20
CA ASP A 128 7.31 0.79 5.47
C ASP A 128 8.09 -0.31 6.23
N HIS A 129 9.33 -0.60 5.80
CA HIS A 129 10.17 -1.59 6.47
C HIS A 129 10.59 -1.18 7.89
N LEU A 130 10.99 0.08 8.10
CA LEU A 130 11.39 0.57 9.42
C LEU A 130 10.20 0.60 10.38
N LEU A 131 9.03 1.00 9.90
CA LEU A 131 7.78 0.94 10.66
C LEU A 131 7.43 -0.51 11.05
N ALA A 132 7.42 -1.43 10.07
CA ALA A 132 7.06 -2.82 10.30
C ALA A 132 8.06 -3.56 11.19
N SER A 133 9.37 -3.35 10.97
CA SER A 133 10.43 -4.03 11.74
C SER A 133 10.58 -3.52 13.17
N SER A 134 10.13 -2.29 13.45
CA SER A 134 10.10 -1.69 14.79
C SER A 134 8.68 -1.52 15.33
N TRP A 135 7.71 -2.29 14.82
CA TRP A 135 6.28 -2.06 15.03
C TRP A 135 5.84 -1.89 16.50
N THR A 136 6.40 -2.70 17.40
CA THR A 136 6.10 -2.68 18.84
C THR A 136 6.43 -1.36 19.53
N GLN A 137 7.25 -0.50 18.91
CA GLN A 137 7.54 0.85 19.39
C GLN A 137 6.49 1.87 18.97
N PHE A 138 5.76 1.60 17.88
CA PHE A 138 4.84 2.54 17.25
C PHE A 138 3.37 2.21 17.50
N HIS A 139 3.05 0.95 17.81
CA HIS A 139 1.68 0.50 17.98
C HIS A 139 1.58 -0.64 19.00
N SER A 140 0.48 -0.70 19.75
CA SER A 140 0.25 -1.70 20.80
C SER A 140 -0.36 -3.00 20.28
N GLU A 141 -1.21 -2.93 19.25
CA GLU A 141 -1.72 -4.11 18.52
C GLU A 141 -0.58 -4.79 17.75
N PRO A 142 -0.42 -6.13 17.77
CA PRO A 142 0.53 -6.84 16.94
C PRO A 142 0.36 -6.58 15.44
N LEU A 143 1.46 -6.52 14.69
CA LEU A 143 1.45 -6.15 13.26
C LEU A 143 0.54 -7.06 12.43
N GLU A 144 0.55 -8.36 12.72
CA GLU A 144 -0.26 -9.35 12.01
C GLU A 144 -1.76 -9.12 12.23
N GLN A 145 -2.16 -8.72 13.43
CA GLN A 145 -3.56 -8.41 13.77
C GLN A 145 -3.99 -7.09 13.11
N TYR A 146 -3.12 -6.09 13.18
CA TYR A 146 -3.35 -4.81 12.51
C TYR A 146 -3.51 -4.98 11.00
N ALA A 147 -2.59 -5.71 10.36
CA ALA A 147 -2.61 -5.95 8.92
C ALA A 147 -3.88 -6.71 8.49
N ASP A 148 -4.24 -7.77 9.20
CA ASP A 148 -5.45 -8.55 8.94
C ASP A 148 -6.72 -7.69 9.11
N ARG A 149 -6.78 -6.84 10.14
CA ARG A 149 -7.87 -5.86 10.31
C ARG A 149 -7.95 -4.87 9.15
N MET A 150 -6.83 -4.32 8.71
CA MET A 150 -6.77 -3.41 7.56
C MET A 150 -7.22 -4.10 6.27
N TYR A 151 -6.75 -5.32 6.01
CA TYR A 151 -7.16 -6.08 4.82
C TYR A 151 -8.65 -6.36 4.80
N ARG A 152 -9.24 -6.76 5.92
CA ARG A 152 -10.69 -6.98 6.02
C ARG A 152 -11.46 -5.69 5.76
N LEU A 153 -11.08 -4.60 6.42
CA LEU A 153 -11.72 -3.29 6.24
C LEU A 153 -11.70 -2.85 4.78
N LEU A 154 -10.55 -2.98 4.11
CA LEU A 154 -10.39 -2.62 2.69
C LEU A 154 -11.22 -3.52 1.78
N VAL A 155 -11.30 -4.82 2.08
CA VAL A 155 -12.11 -5.78 1.30
C VAL A 155 -13.61 -5.53 1.48
N GLU A 156 -14.05 -5.16 2.68
CA GLU A 156 -15.45 -4.84 2.99
C GLU A 156 -15.95 -3.60 2.23
N HIS A 157 -15.04 -2.71 1.82
CA HIS A 157 -15.34 -1.46 1.10
C HIS A 157 -14.82 -1.44 -0.34
N VAL A 158 -14.54 -2.62 -0.90
CA VAL A 158 -13.92 -2.79 -2.23
C VAL A 158 -14.75 -2.16 -3.35
N GLU A 159 -16.06 -2.00 -3.16
CA GLU A 159 -16.99 -1.36 -4.08
C GLU A 159 -16.68 0.12 -4.35
N HIS A 160 -16.07 0.81 -3.38
CA HIS A 160 -15.64 2.20 -3.53
C HIS A 160 -14.39 2.37 -4.41
N MET A 161 -13.64 1.29 -4.63
CA MET A 161 -12.31 1.36 -5.23
C MET A 161 -12.34 1.30 -6.77
N PRO A 162 -11.45 2.02 -7.48
CA PRO A 162 -11.26 1.81 -8.91
C PRO A 162 -10.73 0.40 -9.25
N PRO A 163 -10.94 -0.12 -10.47
CA PRO A 163 -10.54 -1.50 -10.84
C PRO A 163 -9.05 -1.83 -10.61
N GLY A 164 -8.17 -0.83 -10.78
CA GLY A 164 -6.73 -0.98 -10.54
C GLY A 164 -6.45 -1.31 -9.07
N ILE A 165 -7.01 -0.51 -8.16
CA ILE A 165 -6.88 -0.69 -6.71
C ILE A 165 -7.50 -2.00 -6.23
N ARG A 166 -8.62 -2.45 -6.80
CA ARG A 166 -9.19 -3.78 -6.45
C ARG A 166 -8.23 -4.93 -6.76
N THR A 167 -7.58 -4.85 -7.92
CA THR A 167 -6.60 -5.86 -8.34
C THR A 167 -5.36 -5.82 -7.46
N LEU A 168 -4.88 -4.61 -7.12
CA LEU A 168 -3.80 -4.41 -6.16
C LEU A 168 -4.13 -5.04 -4.79
N LEU A 169 -5.30 -4.70 -4.21
CA LEU A 169 -5.74 -5.20 -2.91
C LEU A 169 -5.78 -6.72 -2.89
N HIS A 170 -6.32 -7.37 -3.93
CA HIS A 170 -6.32 -8.82 -4.04
C HIS A 170 -4.91 -9.41 -3.90
N HIS A 171 -3.92 -8.84 -4.60
CA HIS A 171 -2.54 -9.32 -4.52
C HIS A 171 -1.86 -8.97 -3.18
N MET A 172 -2.17 -7.81 -2.62
CA MET A 172 -1.66 -7.40 -1.30
C MET A 172 -2.13 -8.35 -0.21
N THR A 173 -3.42 -8.66 -0.17
CA THR A 173 -4.02 -9.57 0.82
C THR A 173 -3.51 -10.99 0.63
N ALA A 174 -3.42 -11.48 -0.62
CA ALA A 174 -2.94 -12.84 -0.89
C ALA A 174 -1.45 -13.05 -0.54
N GLY A 175 -0.64 -11.98 -0.66
CA GLY A 175 0.80 -12.02 -0.38
C GLY A 175 1.21 -11.48 0.98
N ASP A 176 0.25 -11.04 1.80
CA ASP A 176 0.46 -10.39 3.11
C ASP A 176 1.59 -9.34 3.10
N TRP A 177 1.45 -8.35 2.20
CA TRP A 177 2.51 -7.38 1.97
C TRP A 177 2.84 -6.56 3.21
N LEU A 178 1.84 -6.19 4.01
CA LEU A 178 2.01 -5.31 5.18
C LEU A 178 2.91 -5.95 6.24
N THR A 179 2.68 -7.22 6.58
CA THR A 179 3.54 -7.92 7.54
C THR A 179 4.91 -8.26 6.93
N SER A 180 4.95 -8.53 5.61
CA SER A 180 6.18 -8.93 4.94
C SER A 180 7.30 -7.90 5.06
N TYR A 181 6.94 -6.60 5.13
CA TYR A 181 7.87 -5.51 5.31
C TYR A 181 8.66 -5.60 6.61
N ALA A 182 8.21 -6.34 7.64
CA ALA A 182 8.98 -6.49 8.88
C ALA A 182 10.31 -7.24 8.68
N SER A 183 10.46 -7.96 7.57
CA SER A 183 11.67 -8.75 7.25
C SER A 183 12.47 -8.12 6.11
N GLU A 184 13.80 -8.22 6.20
CA GLU A 184 14.69 -7.82 5.09
C GLU A 184 14.39 -8.59 3.80
N GLN A 185 14.07 -9.88 3.92
CA GLN A 185 13.68 -10.71 2.77
C GLN A 185 12.38 -10.21 2.12
N GLY A 186 11.40 -9.76 2.92
CA GLY A 186 10.16 -9.20 2.41
C GLY A 186 10.40 -7.89 1.65
N LEU A 187 11.22 -6.99 2.23
CA LEU A 187 11.66 -5.77 1.53
C LEU A 187 12.36 -6.08 0.21
N ALA A 188 13.32 -7.03 0.21
CA ALA A 188 14.04 -7.46 -0.99
C ALA A 188 13.10 -7.99 -2.08
N ARG A 189 12.11 -8.81 -1.69
CA ARG A 189 11.08 -9.33 -2.61
C ARG A 189 10.21 -8.22 -3.18
N ALA A 190 9.78 -7.27 -2.34
CA ALA A 190 8.97 -6.14 -2.78
C ALA A 190 9.74 -5.26 -3.79
N LEU A 191 11.00 -4.90 -3.48
CA LEU A 191 11.89 -4.16 -4.36
C LEU A 191 12.13 -4.88 -5.69
N SER A 192 12.39 -6.19 -5.62
CA SER A 192 12.59 -7.02 -6.82
C SER A 192 11.35 -7.12 -7.69
N GLY A 193 10.18 -7.28 -7.07
CA GLY A 193 8.89 -7.30 -7.75
C GLY A 193 8.60 -5.95 -8.42
N LEU A 194 8.88 -4.84 -7.76
CA LEU A 194 8.73 -3.50 -8.35
C LEU A 194 9.72 -3.26 -9.50
N ALA A 195 10.99 -3.63 -9.31
CA ALA A 195 12.05 -3.54 -10.31
C ALA A 195 11.70 -4.26 -11.62
N ALA A 196 11.01 -5.40 -11.54
CA ALA A 196 10.57 -6.16 -12.71
C ALA A 196 9.43 -5.49 -13.50
N ARG A 197 8.75 -4.50 -12.90
CA ARG A 197 7.55 -3.85 -13.43
C ARG A 197 7.80 -2.39 -13.83
N VAL A 198 9.03 -1.90 -13.82
CA VAL A 198 9.30 -0.51 -14.22
C VAL A 198 10.53 -0.39 -15.13
N PRO A 199 10.55 0.55 -16.08
CA PRO A 199 11.69 0.71 -16.99
C PRO A 199 12.97 1.04 -16.22
N GLN A 200 14.09 0.35 -16.49
CA GLN A 200 15.35 0.55 -15.77
C GLN A 200 15.24 0.27 -14.24
N GLY A 201 14.22 -0.47 -13.80
CA GLY A 201 13.97 -0.75 -12.39
C GLY A 201 15.02 -1.63 -11.69
N ALA A 202 15.90 -2.28 -12.46
CA ALA A 202 16.95 -3.16 -11.93
C ALA A 202 17.83 -2.48 -10.87
N VAL A 203 17.99 -1.14 -10.96
CA VAL A 203 18.75 -0.33 -9.98
C VAL A 203 18.17 -0.36 -8.56
N MET A 204 16.89 -0.72 -8.37
CA MET A 204 16.29 -0.84 -7.03
C MET A 204 16.68 -2.13 -6.30
N ARG A 205 17.16 -3.15 -7.02
CA ARG A 205 17.50 -4.45 -6.42
C ARG A 205 18.72 -4.30 -5.52
N GLY A 206 18.71 -4.98 -4.37
CA GLY A 206 19.80 -4.91 -3.41
C GLY A 206 19.79 -3.66 -2.54
N ALA A 207 18.80 -2.77 -2.69
CA ALA A 207 18.71 -1.57 -1.85
C ALA A 207 18.47 -1.93 -0.36
N GLU A 208 17.84 -3.07 -0.08
CA GLU A 208 17.72 -3.60 1.28
C GLU A 208 19.08 -3.73 1.99
N ALA A 209 20.16 -4.05 1.28
CA ALA A 209 21.50 -4.16 1.85
C ALA A 209 22.09 -2.78 2.22
N VAL A 210 21.72 -1.74 1.45
CA VAL A 210 22.06 -0.35 1.79
C VAL A 210 21.38 0.05 3.10
N LEU A 211 20.11 -0.30 3.26
CA LEU A 211 19.37 -0.06 4.50
C LEU A 211 20.02 -0.82 5.67
N ALA A 212 20.30 -2.11 5.51
CA ALA A 212 20.90 -2.94 6.56
C ALA A 212 22.24 -2.36 7.05
N THR A 213 23.10 -1.93 6.11
CA THR A 213 24.42 -1.35 6.42
C THR A 213 24.32 -0.01 7.14
N GLN A 214 23.31 0.80 6.82
CA GLN A 214 23.13 2.16 7.37
C GLN A 214 21.89 2.28 8.26
N ARG A 215 21.43 1.17 8.86
CA ARG A 215 20.13 1.09 9.53
C ARG A 215 19.97 2.14 10.62
N ALA A 216 21.01 2.37 11.41
CA ALA A 216 20.98 3.36 12.50
C ALA A 216 20.70 4.78 12.00
N VAL A 217 21.31 5.19 10.89
CA VAL A 217 21.12 6.52 10.30
C VAL A 217 19.70 6.68 9.78
N TYR A 218 19.21 5.69 9.02
CA TYR A 218 17.84 5.71 8.51
C TYR A 218 16.79 5.64 9.62
N MET A 219 17.06 4.92 10.72
CA MET A 219 16.15 4.86 11.86
C MET A 219 16.02 6.21 12.57
N VAL A 220 17.13 6.89 12.86
CA VAL A 220 17.10 8.23 13.49
C VAL A 220 16.29 9.22 12.64
N GLU A 221 16.50 9.19 11.33
CA GLU A 221 15.76 10.02 10.38
C GLU A 221 14.28 9.66 10.30
N PHE A 222 13.96 8.36 10.34
CA PHE A 222 12.59 7.87 10.34
C PHE A 222 11.86 8.24 11.63
N GLU A 223 12.50 8.12 12.79
CA GLU A 223 11.92 8.52 14.08
C GLU A 223 11.63 10.02 14.13
N ALA A 224 12.56 10.85 13.65
CA ALA A 224 12.35 12.29 13.51
C ALA A 224 11.17 12.60 12.58
N PHE A 225 11.15 12.01 11.37
CA PHE A 225 10.03 12.14 10.44
C PHE A 225 8.68 11.71 11.06
N MET A 226 8.65 10.57 11.76
CA MET A 226 7.43 10.03 12.36
C MET A 226 6.92 10.92 13.50
N SER A 227 7.80 11.57 14.24
CA SER A 227 7.42 12.57 15.23
C SER A 227 6.76 13.78 14.54
N ASP A 228 7.45 14.35 13.56
CA ASP A 228 7.04 15.60 12.92
C ASP A 228 5.75 15.43 12.11
N ILE A 229 5.57 14.32 11.39
CA ILE A 229 4.34 14.07 10.62
C ILE A 229 3.13 13.87 11.54
N LYS A 230 3.31 13.24 12.71
CA LYS A 230 2.22 13.08 13.68
C LYS A 230 1.80 14.42 14.28
N GLU A 231 2.74 15.31 14.53
CA GLU A 231 2.45 16.68 14.96
C GLU A 231 1.72 17.44 13.85
N HIS A 232 2.26 17.43 12.64
CA HIS A 232 1.65 18.08 11.47
C HIS A 232 0.20 17.66 11.23
N LEU A 233 -0.10 16.36 11.30
CA LEU A 233 -1.45 15.84 11.09
C LEU A 233 -2.42 16.16 12.23
N ARG A 234 -1.94 16.47 13.45
CA ARG A 234 -2.80 16.92 14.56
C ARG A 234 -3.21 18.39 14.42
N GLU A 235 -2.37 19.20 13.78
CA GLU A 235 -2.59 20.63 13.57
C GLU A 235 -3.49 20.92 12.37
N GLN A 236 -3.71 19.94 11.49
CA GLN A 236 -4.64 20.08 10.38
C GLN A 236 -6.10 19.85 10.83
N PRO A 237 -7.01 20.83 10.63
CA PRO A 237 -8.42 20.72 11.00
C PRO A 237 -9.25 19.78 10.11
#